data_AF-A0A6G0QFW6-F1
#
_entry.id   AF-A0A6G0QFW6-F1
#
_cell.length_a   1.000
_cell.length_b   1.000
_cell.length_c   1.000
_cell.angle_alpha   90.00
_cell.angle_beta   90.00
_cell.angle_gamma   90.00
#
_symmetry.space_group_name_H-M   'P 1'
#
loop_
_entity.id
_entity.type
_entity.pdbx_description
1 polymer ?
#
loop_
_entity_poly.entity_id
_entity_poly.type
_entity_poly.pdbx_seq_one_letter_code
_entity_poly.pdbx_strand_id
1 'polypeptide(L)'
;MRVSVKGKSRVPSKYKNASETFELKAAVLASYDAQSMPAVVAGFWTGIALRSPAYTTKKRVVLRWRQHRAHIESMAASAKTAKMKRYRALGSAKTLTDDAELDLLDWLVAVRRNGMPVSATMLQQEALEVARMYDVPPATFGASATWMKAYLARYSLSLRAKTRQGQSPPADSAAVAEEFAATLRRRIVEEGIATVYNADQTGVFFEYVPKHTVDERGSKTVWVKCGGKSKERLTAMLMADSTGRKYDPWVVLKMRPSIVAVTREENTRLRRGFSRWMWPTIQKLEEKYSMPIYTNAKGWWNSDLSLAFLKHFFWRAR
;
A
#
# COMPACT_ATOMS: atom_id res chain seq x y z
N MET A 1 27.63 -17.09 13.24
CA MET A 1 26.62 -18.15 13.47
C MET A 1 25.48 -17.58 14.31
N ARG A 2 24.23 -17.56 13.81
CA ARG A 2 23.06 -17.07 14.57
C ARG A 2 22.43 -18.23 15.37
N VAL A 3 22.24 -18.03 16.67
CA VAL A 3 21.53 -18.97 17.56
C VAL A 3 20.13 -18.43 17.85
N SER A 4 19.11 -19.28 17.71
CA SER A 4 17.69 -18.96 17.91
C SER A 4 17.35 -18.87 19.41
N VAL A 5 16.68 -17.79 19.83
CA VAL A 5 16.28 -17.47 21.23
C VAL A 5 15.15 -18.38 21.76
N LYS A 6 14.62 -19.29 20.95
CA LYS A 6 13.81 -20.42 21.43
C LYS A 6 14.57 -21.68 21.04
N GLY A 7 15.10 -22.41 22.02
CA GLY A 7 15.97 -23.58 21.90
C GLY A 7 15.36 -24.82 21.21
N LYS A 8 14.62 -24.64 20.12
CA LYS A 8 14.30 -25.69 19.17
C LYS A 8 15.17 -25.46 17.93
N SER A 9 16.35 -26.08 17.94
CA SER A 9 17.13 -26.30 16.72
C SER A 9 16.19 -26.86 15.65
N ARG A 10 16.24 -26.32 14.44
CA ARG A 10 15.47 -26.86 13.32
C ARG A 10 15.90 -28.32 13.15
N VAL A 11 15.04 -29.25 13.54
CA VAL A 11 15.30 -30.69 13.35
C VAL A 11 15.60 -30.88 11.87
N PRO A 12 16.74 -31.48 11.50
CA PRO A 12 17.03 -31.77 10.11
C PRO A 12 15.87 -32.55 9.53
N SER A 13 15.43 -32.14 8.34
CA SER A 13 14.35 -32.83 7.63
C SER A 13 14.68 -34.32 7.53
N LYS A 14 13.89 -35.17 8.19
CA LYS A 14 13.99 -36.64 8.08
C LYS A 14 13.58 -37.15 6.69
N TYR A 15 13.01 -36.29 5.84
CA TYR A 15 12.60 -36.65 4.49
C TYR A 15 13.84 -36.81 3.58
N LYS A 16 14.19 -38.07 3.28
CA LYS A 16 15.27 -38.45 2.35
C LYS A 16 14.85 -38.45 0.87
N ASN A 17 13.62 -38.04 0.56
CA ASN A 17 13.08 -38.10 -0.79
C ASN A 17 13.42 -36.83 -1.59
N ALA A 18 14.60 -36.82 -2.22
CA ALA A 18 14.92 -35.84 -3.24
C ALA A 18 14.10 -36.15 -4.51
N SER A 19 13.30 -35.19 -4.97
CA SER A 19 12.59 -35.28 -6.25
C SER A 19 13.44 -34.68 -7.37
N GLU A 20 13.44 -35.33 -8.52
CA GLU A 20 14.15 -34.92 -9.73
C GLU A 20 13.32 -33.95 -10.58
N THR A 21 13.98 -33.14 -11.42
CA THR A 21 13.34 -32.20 -12.37
C THR A 21 12.62 -32.95 -13.49
N PHE A 22 11.61 -32.33 -14.12
CA PHE A 22 10.94 -32.94 -15.28
C PHE A 22 11.90 -33.18 -16.45
N GLU A 23 12.87 -32.29 -16.65
CA GLU A 23 13.94 -32.48 -17.64
C GLU A 23 14.77 -33.75 -17.37
N LEU A 24 15.24 -33.95 -16.13
CA LEU A 24 16.01 -35.15 -15.79
C LEU A 24 15.16 -36.41 -15.93
N LYS A 25 13.88 -36.36 -15.52
CA LYS A 25 12.94 -37.47 -15.69
C LYS A 25 12.76 -37.84 -17.15
N ALA A 26 12.61 -36.86 -18.04
CA ALA A 26 12.47 -37.08 -19.47
C ALA A 26 13.74 -37.67 -20.08
N ALA A 27 14.92 -37.16 -19.71
CA ALA A 27 16.21 -37.70 -20.15
C ALA A 27 16.42 -39.17 -19.71
N VAL A 28 16.06 -39.50 -18.47
CA VAL A 28 16.09 -40.87 -17.95
C VAL A 28 15.16 -41.80 -18.73
N LEU A 29 13.95 -41.33 -19.07
CA LEU A 29 13.00 -42.12 -19.85
C LEU A 29 13.47 -42.33 -21.30
N ALA A 30 14.06 -41.31 -21.92
CA ALA A 30 14.64 -41.44 -23.26
C ALA A 30 15.82 -42.44 -23.29
N SER A 31 16.69 -42.40 -22.27
CA SER A 31 17.77 -43.37 -22.12
C SER A 31 17.26 -44.79 -21.84
N TYR A 32 16.16 -44.92 -21.10
CA TYR A 32 15.53 -46.22 -20.82
C TYR A 32 14.98 -46.91 -22.07
N ASP A 33 14.62 -46.19 -23.12
CA ASP A 33 14.18 -46.79 -24.38
C ASP A 33 15.32 -47.44 -25.16
N ALA A 34 16.54 -46.92 -24.99
CA ALA A 34 17.73 -47.36 -25.74
C ALA A 34 18.65 -48.29 -24.93
N GLN A 35 18.52 -48.32 -23.60
CA GLN A 35 19.48 -48.97 -22.71
C GLN A 35 18.80 -49.84 -21.66
N SER A 36 19.54 -50.82 -21.14
CA SER A 36 19.07 -51.66 -20.04
C SER A 36 18.92 -50.85 -18.74
N MET A 37 17.97 -51.22 -17.88
CA MET A 37 17.77 -50.57 -16.57
C MET A 37 19.06 -50.44 -15.72
N PRO A 38 19.96 -51.44 -15.66
CA PRO A 38 21.27 -51.28 -15.04
C PRO A 38 22.11 -50.14 -15.61
N ALA A 39 22.18 -50.02 -16.94
CA ALA A 39 22.95 -48.99 -17.63
C ALA A 39 22.35 -47.59 -17.39
N VAL A 40 21.02 -47.47 -17.45
CA VAL A 40 20.31 -46.22 -17.12
C VAL A 40 20.61 -45.77 -15.69
N VAL A 41 20.52 -46.69 -14.71
CA VAL A 41 20.77 -46.32 -13.31
C VAL A 41 22.23 -45.90 -13.10
N ALA A 42 23.19 -46.61 -13.70
CA ALA A 42 24.61 -46.27 -13.62
C ALA A 42 24.94 -44.92 -14.29
N GLY A 43 24.27 -44.59 -15.41
CA GLY A 43 24.49 -43.35 -16.16
C GLY A 43 23.96 -42.10 -15.47
N PHE A 44 22.79 -42.19 -14.82
CA PHE A 44 22.14 -41.02 -14.18
C PHE A 44 22.41 -40.91 -12.68
N TRP A 45 22.79 -42.00 -12.02
CA TRP A 45 23.11 -42.02 -10.59
C TRP A 45 24.41 -42.79 -10.34
N THR A 46 25.51 -42.04 -10.22
CA THR A 46 26.84 -42.59 -9.96
C THR A 46 26.93 -43.20 -8.55
N GLY A 47 27.77 -44.22 -8.39
CA GLY A 47 28.04 -44.85 -7.10
C GLY A 47 26.94 -45.78 -6.56
N ILE A 48 25.91 -46.11 -7.37
CA ILE A 48 24.90 -47.09 -6.99
C ILE A 48 25.33 -48.49 -7.45
N ALA A 49 25.67 -49.36 -6.49
CA ALA A 49 25.98 -50.76 -6.77
C ALA A 49 24.76 -51.54 -7.30
N LEU A 50 24.99 -52.42 -8.28
CA LEU A 50 23.97 -53.28 -8.86
C LEU A 50 23.32 -54.17 -7.78
N ARG A 51 21.99 -54.37 -7.86
CA ARG A 51 21.18 -55.13 -6.88
C ARG A 51 21.17 -54.59 -5.44
N SER A 52 21.74 -53.42 -5.17
CA SER A 52 21.61 -52.76 -3.86
C SER A 52 20.17 -52.30 -3.56
N PRO A 53 19.83 -52.01 -2.29
CA PRO A 53 18.56 -51.36 -1.95
C PRO A 53 18.35 -50.01 -2.66
N ALA A 54 19.43 -49.26 -2.87
CA ALA A 54 19.41 -47.99 -3.61
C ALA A 54 19.08 -48.21 -5.10
N TYR A 55 19.69 -49.22 -5.73
CA TYR A 55 19.36 -49.63 -7.10
C TYR A 55 17.88 -50.00 -7.25
N THR A 56 17.37 -50.81 -6.32
CA THR A 56 15.95 -51.22 -6.33
C THR A 56 15.02 -50.02 -6.20
N THR A 57 15.38 -49.03 -5.38
CA THR A 57 14.64 -47.79 -5.23
C THR A 57 14.61 -46.98 -6.53
N LYS A 58 15.76 -46.77 -7.18
CA LYS A 58 15.83 -46.04 -8.46
C LYS A 58 15.11 -46.77 -9.59
N LYS A 59 15.25 -48.09 -9.69
CA LYS A 59 14.48 -48.93 -10.61
C LYS A 59 12.97 -48.69 -10.45
N ARG A 60 12.44 -48.71 -9.21
CA ARG A 60 11.01 -48.44 -8.94
C ARG A 60 10.60 -47.02 -9.33
N VAL A 61 11.47 -46.04 -9.13
CA VAL A 61 11.22 -44.64 -9.52
C VAL A 61 11.12 -44.49 -11.04
N VAL A 62 12.06 -45.07 -11.80
CA VAL A 62 12.03 -45.05 -13.27
C VAL A 62 10.76 -45.71 -13.82
N LEU A 63 10.40 -46.88 -13.27
CA LEU A 63 9.16 -47.57 -13.67
C LEU A 63 7.90 -46.74 -13.35
N ARG A 64 7.87 -46.05 -12.21
CA ARG A 64 6.77 -45.12 -11.89
C ARG A 64 6.72 -43.94 -12.86
N TRP A 65 7.87 -43.37 -13.24
CA TRP A 65 7.90 -42.30 -14.24
C TRP A 65 7.40 -42.75 -15.60
N ARG A 66 7.71 -44.00 -15.99
CA ARG A 66 7.20 -44.59 -17.23
C ARG A 66 5.67 -44.61 -17.27
N GLN A 67 5.01 -44.90 -16.14
CA GLN A 67 3.53 -44.85 -16.05
C GLN A 67 2.95 -43.45 -16.29
N HIS A 68 3.74 -42.39 -16.07
CA HIS A 68 3.34 -40.99 -16.25
C HIS A 68 4.13 -40.29 -17.36
N ARG A 69 4.63 -41.05 -18.35
CA ARG A 69 5.55 -40.58 -19.39
C ARG A 69 5.03 -39.37 -20.15
N ALA A 70 3.80 -39.44 -20.69
CA ALA A 70 3.21 -38.35 -21.46
C ALA A 70 3.15 -37.03 -20.67
N HIS A 71 2.81 -37.09 -19.38
CA HIS A 71 2.82 -35.91 -18.52
C HIS A 71 4.25 -35.38 -18.30
N ILE A 72 5.23 -36.25 -18.06
CA ILE A 72 6.63 -35.84 -17.85
C ILE A 72 7.19 -35.17 -19.10
N GLU A 73 6.98 -35.74 -20.28
CA GLU A 73 7.44 -35.19 -21.56
C GLU A 73 6.78 -33.85 -21.87
N SER A 74 5.45 -33.73 -21.67
CA SER A 74 4.72 -32.47 -21.79
C SER A 74 5.31 -31.37 -20.88
N MET A 75 5.65 -31.71 -19.65
CA MET A 75 6.21 -30.77 -18.68
C MET A 75 7.68 -30.44 -18.95
N ALA A 76 8.43 -31.35 -19.55
CA ALA A 76 9.81 -31.12 -19.97
C ALA A 76 9.91 -30.26 -21.24
N ALA A 77 8.89 -30.27 -22.11
CA ALA A 77 8.87 -29.50 -23.36
C ALA A 77 8.82 -27.97 -23.16
N SER A 78 8.43 -27.48 -21.98
CA SER A 78 8.39 -26.04 -21.67
C SER A 78 9.51 -25.63 -20.74
N ALA A 79 10.28 -24.60 -21.13
CA ALA A 79 11.39 -24.06 -20.35
C ALA A 79 10.97 -23.61 -18.93
N LYS A 80 9.71 -23.21 -18.75
CA LYS A 80 9.15 -22.79 -17.45
C LYS A 80 8.96 -23.98 -16.50
N THR A 81 8.53 -25.13 -17.03
CA THR A 81 8.17 -26.31 -16.24
C THR A 81 9.27 -27.37 -16.17
N ALA A 82 10.20 -27.39 -17.13
CA ALA A 82 11.29 -28.38 -17.22
C ALA A 82 12.15 -28.47 -15.95
N LYS A 83 12.48 -27.30 -15.37
CA LYS A 83 13.27 -27.17 -14.13
C LYS A 83 12.47 -27.47 -12.85
N MET A 84 11.16 -27.65 -12.95
CA MET A 84 10.32 -27.96 -11.78
C MET A 84 10.50 -29.43 -11.38
N LYS A 85 10.56 -29.69 -10.07
CA LYS A 85 10.65 -31.06 -9.52
C LYS A 85 9.29 -31.74 -9.37
N ARG A 86 8.25 -30.92 -9.20
CA ARG A 86 6.85 -31.30 -9.03
C ARG A 86 5.98 -30.26 -9.70
N TYR A 87 4.84 -30.70 -10.18
CA TYR A 87 3.79 -29.82 -10.68
C TYR A 87 2.48 -30.19 -10.01
N ARG A 88 1.70 -29.15 -9.73
CA ARG A 88 0.29 -29.25 -9.35
C ARG A 88 -0.43 -28.33 -10.30
N ALA A 89 -1.49 -28.81 -10.94
CA ALA A 89 -2.30 -27.94 -11.77
C ALA A 89 -2.87 -26.81 -10.91
N LEU A 90 -3.04 -25.65 -11.53
CA LEU A 90 -3.69 -24.53 -10.89
C LEU A 90 -5.12 -24.97 -10.53
N GLY A 91 -5.54 -24.81 -9.27
CA GLY A 91 -6.90 -25.19 -8.83
C GLY A 91 -7.08 -26.63 -8.31
N SER A 92 -6.07 -27.52 -8.39
CA SER A 92 -6.23 -28.95 -8.02
C SER A 92 -6.42 -29.25 -6.51
N ALA A 93 -6.51 -28.24 -5.65
CA ALA A 93 -6.82 -28.39 -4.24
C ALA A 93 -7.43 -27.09 -3.71
N LYS A 94 -8.56 -26.66 -4.29
CA LYS A 94 -9.37 -25.62 -3.68
C LYS A 94 -10.22 -26.25 -2.57
N THR A 95 -10.15 -25.67 -1.38
CA THR A 95 -10.97 -26.09 -0.24
C THR A 95 -12.42 -25.65 -0.41
N LEU A 96 -12.64 -24.54 -1.13
CA LEU A 96 -13.93 -24.11 -1.62
C LEU A 96 -14.11 -24.55 -3.06
N THR A 97 -15.35 -24.82 -3.46
CA THR A 97 -15.71 -25.06 -4.86
C THR A 97 -15.58 -23.77 -5.68
N ASP A 98 -15.61 -23.89 -6.99
CA ASP A 98 -15.57 -22.75 -7.90
C ASP A 98 -16.75 -21.81 -7.67
N ASP A 99 -17.95 -22.37 -7.51
CA ASP A 99 -19.19 -21.62 -7.24
C ASP A 99 -19.10 -20.85 -5.91
N ALA A 100 -18.58 -21.48 -4.85
CA ALA A 100 -18.36 -20.81 -3.57
C ALA A 100 -17.35 -19.64 -3.68
N GLU A 101 -16.27 -19.81 -4.45
CA GLU A 101 -15.33 -18.69 -4.67
C GLU A 101 -15.94 -17.57 -5.53
N LEU A 102 -16.85 -17.88 -6.45
CA LEU A 102 -17.57 -16.90 -7.26
C LEU A 102 -18.58 -16.09 -6.44
N ASP A 103 -19.35 -16.72 -5.56
CA ASP A 103 -20.27 -15.99 -4.67
C ASP A 103 -19.51 -15.00 -3.75
N LEU A 104 -18.36 -15.43 -3.24
CA LEU A 104 -17.48 -14.55 -2.47
C LEU A 104 -16.93 -13.38 -3.31
N LEU A 105 -16.69 -13.61 -4.61
CA LEU A 105 -16.25 -12.57 -5.53
C LEU A 105 -17.37 -11.56 -5.80
N ASP A 106 -18.58 -12.03 -6.03
CA ASP A 106 -19.75 -11.18 -6.30
C ASP A 106 -20.05 -10.28 -5.10
N TRP A 107 -20.01 -10.83 -3.88
CA TRP A 107 -20.07 -10.04 -2.65
C TRP A 107 -18.97 -8.96 -2.62
N LEU A 108 -17.72 -9.33 -2.91
CA LEU A 108 -16.58 -8.41 -2.87
C LEU A 108 -16.78 -7.27 -3.88
N VAL A 109 -17.22 -7.59 -5.09
CA VAL A 109 -17.49 -6.61 -6.14
C VAL A 109 -18.63 -5.68 -5.75
N ALA A 110 -19.72 -6.20 -5.18
CA ALA A 110 -20.85 -5.40 -4.72
C ALA A 110 -20.44 -4.41 -3.61
N VAL A 111 -19.73 -4.89 -2.59
CA VAL A 111 -19.20 -4.05 -1.49
C VAL A 111 -18.27 -2.96 -2.04
N ARG A 112 -17.39 -3.32 -2.98
CA ARG A 112 -16.47 -2.36 -3.62
C ARG A 112 -17.18 -1.35 -4.51
N ARG A 113 -18.25 -1.74 -5.22
CA ARG A 113 -19.08 -0.85 -6.04
C ARG A 113 -19.74 0.25 -5.20
N ASN A 114 -20.11 -0.07 -3.96
CA ASN A 114 -20.63 0.88 -2.98
C ASN A 114 -19.54 1.72 -2.29
N GLY A 115 -18.29 1.69 -2.79
CA GLY A 115 -17.17 2.44 -2.23
C GLY A 115 -16.66 1.93 -0.89
N MET A 116 -17.23 0.85 -0.35
CA MET A 116 -16.85 0.32 0.95
C MET A 116 -15.48 -0.39 0.87
N PRO A 117 -14.61 -0.21 1.88
CA PRO A 117 -13.36 -0.93 1.96
C PRO A 117 -13.61 -2.38 2.41
N VAL A 118 -13.03 -3.35 1.71
CA VAL A 118 -12.97 -4.74 2.16
C VAL A 118 -11.64 -4.99 2.84
N SER A 119 -11.67 -5.19 4.16
CA SER A 119 -10.47 -5.55 4.93
C SER A 119 -10.16 -7.05 4.82
N ALA A 120 -8.95 -7.45 5.20
CA ALA A 120 -8.58 -8.86 5.27
C ALA A 120 -9.50 -9.66 6.22
N THR A 121 -9.89 -9.05 7.34
CA THR A 121 -10.80 -9.67 8.32
C THR A 121 -12.21 -9.82 7.77
N MET A 122 -12.73 -8.81 7.06
CA MET A 122 -14.05 -8.91 6.41
C MET A 122 -14.06 -10.02 5.36
N LEU A 123 -13.02 -10.07 4.51
CA LEU A 123 -12.87 -11.14 3.52
C LEU A 123 -12.78 -12.53 4.19
N GLN A 124 -12.09 -12.62 5.33
CA GLN A 124 -12.00 -13.86 6.08
C GLN A 124 -13.36 -14.30 6.64
N GLN A 125 -14.12 -13.38 7.23
CA GLN A 125 -15.44 -13.67 7.80
C GLN A 125 -16.42 -14.09 6.71
N GLU A 126 -16.50 -13.33 5.62
CA GLU A 126 -17.37 -13.66 4.51
C GLU A 126 -17.01 -15.02 3.89
N ALA A 127 -15.72 -15.30 3.70
CA ALA A 127 -15.29 -16.60 3.18
C ALA A 127 -15.74 -17.78 4.08
N LEU A 128 -15.75 -17.59 5.40
CA LEU A 128 -16.25 -18.61 6.34
C LEU A 128 -17.78 -18.75 6.26
N GLU A 129 -18.51 -17.65 6.05
CA GLU A 129 -19.96 -17.69 5.86
C GLU A 129 -20.33 -18.41 4.57
N VAL A 130 -19.66 -18.08 3.46
CA VAL A 130 -19.81 -18.78 2.18
C VAL A 130 -19.45 -20.25 2.33
N ALA A 131 -18.36 -20.59 3.01
CA ALA A 131 -18.01 -21.98 3.29
C ALA A 131 -19.13 -22.73 4.02
N ARG A 132 -19.80 -22.08 4.99
CA ARG A 132 -20.94 -22.64 5.71
C ARG A 132 -22.16 -22.83 4.80
N MET A 133 -22.42 -21.91 3.87
CA MET A 133 -23.52 -22.04 2.90
C MET A 133 -23.33 -23.22 1.94
N TYR A 134 -22.08 -23.55 1.64
CA TYR A 134 -21.68 -24.68 0.79
C TYR A 134 -21.35 -25.96 1.59
N ASP A 135 -21.83 -26.06 2.83
CA ASP A 135 -21.64 -27.22 3.72
C ASP A 135 -20.18 -27.65 3.92
N VAL A 136 -19.23 -26.72 3.82
CA VAL A 136 -17.81 -26.98 4.07
C VAL A 136 -17.53 -26.93 5.58
N PRO A 137 -17.07 -28.03 6.20
CA PRO A 137 -16.85 -28.07 7.64
C PRO A 137 -15.78 -27.07 8.11
N PRO A 138 -15.96 -26.39 9.27
CA PRO A 138 -14.96 -25.45 9.80
C PRO A 138 -13.58 -26.07 10.06
N ALA A 139 -13.54 -27.37 10.37
CA ALA A 139 -12.29 -28.12 10.52
C ALA A 139 -11.49 -28.23 9.20
N THR A 140 -12.18 -28.16 8.06
CA THR A 140 -11.61 -28.28 6.72
C THR A 140 -11.19 -26.92 6.18
N PHE A 141 -11.93 -25.85 6.49
CA PHE A 141 -11.70 -24.50 5.96
C PHE A 141 -11.70 -23.42 7.05
N GLY A 142 -10.53 -22.81 7.27
CA GLY A 142 -10.34 -21.72 8.22
C GLY A 142 -10.07 -20.34 7.60
N ALA A 143 -10.31 -20.17 6.29
CA ALA A 143 -10.02 -18.94 5.54
C ALA A 143 -8.61 -18.36 5.84
N SER A 144 -7.60 -19.23 5.89
CA SER A 144 -6.25 -18.84 6.33
C SER A 144 -5.63 -17.73 5.47
N ALA A 145 -4.66 -16.99 6.03
CA ALA A 145 -3.94 -15.95 5.29
C ALA A 145 -3.30 -16.46 3.98
N THR A 146 -2.82 -17.71 3.97
CA THR A 146 -2.29 -18.34 2.76
C THR A 146 -3.37 -18.60 1.72
N TRP A 147 -4.54 -19.07 2.15
CA TRP A 147 -5.69 -19.26 1.26
C TRP A 147 -6.18 -17.92 0.70
N MET A 148 -6.36 -16.89 1.54
CA MET A 148 -6.79 -15.55 1.11
C MET A 148 -5.82 -14.95 0.08
N LYS A 149 -4.51 -15.09 0.31
CA LYS A 149 -3.50 -14.64 -0.66
C LYS A 149 -3.65 -15.36 -2.00
N ALA A 150 -3.92 -16.66 -1.99
CA ALA A 150 -4.11 -17.45 -3.19
C ALA A 150 -5.43 -17.09 -3.90
N TYR A 151 -6.52 -16.89 -3.15
CA TYR A 151 -7.82 -16.45 -3.66
C TYR A 151 -7.71 -15.10 -4.37
N LEU A 152 -7.15 -14.09 -3.69
CA LEU A 152 -6.94 -12.77 -4.29
C LEU A 152 -6.09 -12.87 -5.56
N ALA A 153 -5.02 -13.67 -5.56
CA ALA A 153 -4.20 -13.88 -6.75
C ALA A 153 -4.96 -14.56 -7.91
N ARG A 154 -5.87 -15.51 -7.62
CA ARG A 154 -6.70 -16.17 -8.65
C ARG A 154 -7.58 -15.17 -9.40
N TYR A 155 -8.15 -14.20 -8.69
CA TYR A 155 -9.06 -13.19 -9.25
C TYR A 155 -8.37 -11.85 -9.57
N SER A 156 -7.03 -11.82 -9.65
CA SER A 156 -6.25 -10.59 -9.92
C SER A 156 -6.51 -9.44 -8.94
N LEU A 157 -6.80 -9.77 -7.68
CA LEU A 157 -7.04 -8.84 -6.59
C LEU A 157 -5.82 -8.72 -5.67
N SER A 158 -5.75 -7.61 -4.92
CA SER A 158 -4.73 -7.39 -3.89
C SER A 158 -5.24 -6.46 -2.80
N LEU A 159 -4.74 -6.62 -1.57
CA LEU A 159 -4.97 -5.65 -0.51
C LEU A 159 -4.16 -4.38 -0.80
N ARG A 160 -4.81 -3.22 -0.81
CA ARG A 160 -4.20 -1.93 -1.17
C ARG A 160 -4.45 -0.89 -0.10
N ALA A 161 -3.49 0.03 0.05
CA ALA A 161 -3.66 1.20 0.89
C ALA A 161 -4.66 2.18 0.24
N LYS A 162 -5.48 2.84 1.07
CA LYS A 162 -6.38 3.91 0.61
C LYS A 162 -5.55 5.10 0.11
N THR A 163 -5.77 5.55 -1.12
CA THR A 163 -5.03 6.66 -1.74
C THR A 163 -5.80 7.98 -1.76
N ARG A 164 -7.14 7.96 -1.75
CA ARG A 164 -8.00 9.14 -1.72
C ARG A 164 -9.22 8.87 -0.83
N GLN A 165 -9.64 9.87 -0.05
CA GLN A 165 -10.89 9.85 0.71
C GLN A 165 -11.77 10.97 0.14
N GLY A 166 -12.99 10.63 -0.26
CA GLY A 166 -13.98 11.58 -0.77
C GLY A 166 -15.37 11.01 -0.46
N GLN A 167 -16.34 11.89 -0.23
CA GLN A 167 -17.71 11.47 0.09
C GLN A 167 -18.50 11.03 -1.15
N SER A 168 -18.03 11.38 -2.36
CA SER A 168 -18.70 11.06 -3.63
C SER A 168 -17.81 10.20 -4.55
N PRO A 169 -18.40 9.29 -5.33
CA PRO A 169 -17.71 8.58 -6.41
C PRO A 169 -17.04 9.55 -7.40
N PRO A 170 -15.93 9.15 -8.07
CA PRO A 170 -15.23 10.01 -9.02
C PRO A 170 -16.09 10.50 -10.20
N ALA A 171 -17.03 9.65 -10.67
CA ALA A 171 -17.91 9.99 -11.80
C ALA A 171 -18.87 11.15 -11.45
N ASP A 172 -19.50 11.10 -10.27
CA ASP A 172 -20.41 12.15 -9.81
C ASP A 172 -19.67 13.47 -9.53
N SER A 173 -18.40 13.40 -9.14
CA SER A 173 -17.60 14.61 -8.88
C SER A 173 -17.23 15.40 -10.14
N ALA A 174 -17.18 14.77 -11.31
CA ALA A 174 -16.85 15.44 -12.56
C ALA A 174 -18.02 16.30 -13.07
N ALA A 175 -19.22 15.74 -13.10
CA ALA A 175 -20.44 16.45 -13.51
C ALA A 175 -20.71 17.68 -12.60
N VAL A 176 -20.58 17.50 -11.28
CA VAL A 176 -20.73 18.61 -10.32
C VAL A 176 -19.70 19.71 -10.53
N ALA A 177 -18.45 19.35 -10.86
CA ALA A 177 -17.40 20.34 -11.15
C ALA A 177 -17.67 21.10 -12.45
N GLU A 178 -18.18 20.43 -13.49
CA GLU A 178 -18.56 21.06 -14.75
C GLU A 178 -19.72 22.05 -14.57
N GLU A 179 -20.77 21.64 -13.86
CA GLU A 179 -21.94 22.49 -13.57
C GLU A 179 -21.54 23.74 -12.75
N PHE A 180 -20.68 23.55 -11.75
CA PHE A 180 -20.13 24.65 -10.96
C PHE A 180 -19.30 25.61 -11.82
N ALA A 181 -18.43 25.08 -12.69
CA ALA A 181 -17.61 25.90 -13.58
C ALA A 181 -18.44 26.65 -14.61
N ALA A 182 -19.53 26.07 -15.11
CA ALA A 182 -20.48 26.74 -16.01
C ALA A 182 -21.21 27.89 -15.28
N THR A 183 -21.68 27.63 -14.05
CA THR A 183 -22.35 28.64 -13.22
C THR A 183 -21.43 29.82 -12.89
N LEU A 184 -20.18 29.55 -12.51
CA LEU A 184 -19.18 30.60 -12.27
C LEU A 184 -18.91 31.44 -13.51
N ARG A 185 -18.70 30.80 -14.67
CA ARG A 185 -18.45 31.52 -15.93
C ARG A 185 -19.60 32.45 -16.30
N ARG A 186 -20.84 31.99 -16.13
CA ARG A 186 -22.03 32.82 -16.36
C ARG A 186 -22.04 34.05 -15.44
N ARG A 187 -21.84 33.87 -14.13
CA ARG A 187 -21.81 34.99 -13.18
C ARG A 187 -20.69 35.99 -13.46
N ILE A 188 -19.51 35.51 -13.87
CA ILE A 188 -18.39 36.40 -14.22
C ILE A 188 -18.80 37.37 -15.34
N VAL A 189 -19.54 36.90 -16.35
CA VAL A 189 -20.02 37.74 -17.45
C VAL A 189 -21.17 38.65 -17.00
N GLU A 190 -22.18 38.09 -16.33
CA GLU A 190 -23.38 38.83 -15.89
C GLU A 190 -23.06 39.97 -14.91
N GLU A 191 -22.15 39.72 -13.97
CA GLU A 191 -21.77 40.71 -12.95
C GLU A 191 -20.57 41.58 -13.38
N GLY A 192 -20.02 41.36 -14.58
CA GLY A 192 -18.86 42.12 -15.07
C GLY A 192 -17.61 41.95 -14.20
N ILE A 193 -17.39 40.75 -13.66
CA ILE A 193 -16.25 40.46 -12.78
C ILE A 193 -14.95 40.50 -13.59
N ALA A 194 -14.14 41.53 -13.37
CA ALA A 194 -12.87 41.70 -14.07
C ALA A 194 -11.79 40.71 -13.62
N THR A 195 -11.74 40.38 -12.33
CA THR A 195 -10.67 39.58 -11.74
C THR A 195 -11.23 38.61 -10.72
N VAL A 196 -10.86 37.32 -10.85
CA VAL A 196 -11.19 36.29 -9.87
C VAL A 196 -9.95 35.98 -9.05
N TYR A 197 -10.09 35.98 -7.72
CA TYR A 197 -9.03 35.63 -6.80
C TYR A 197 -9.27 34.23 -6.24
N ASN A 198 -8.27 33.36 -6.33
CA ASN A 198 -8.27 32.10 -5.62
C ASN A 198 -7.25 32.18 -4.49
N ALA A 199 -7.71 31.92 -3.26
CA ALA A 199 -6.87 31.94 -2.09
C ALA A 199 -7.08 30.63 -1.32
N ASP A 200 -5.99 29.93 -1.02
CA ASP A 200 -6.05 28.66 -0.28
C ASP A 200 -4.92 28.53 0.74
N GLN A 201 -5.17 27.68 1.75
CA GLN A 201 -4.22 27.35 2.81
C GLN A 201 -3.47 26.07 2.54
N THR A 202 -2.16 26.14 2.69
CA THR A 202 -1.30 24.97 2.57
C THR A 202 -0.34 24.84 3.75
N GLY A 203 -0.05 23.60 4.11
CA GLY A 203 0.99 23.29 5.08
C GLY A 203 2.35 23.30 4.41
N VAL A 204 3.25 24.20 4.80
CA VAL A 204 4.64 24.21 4.37
C VAL A 204 5.47 23.46 5.41
N PHE A 205 5.96 22.28 5.04
CA PHE A 205 6.75 21.42 5.92
C PHE A 205 8.21 21.87 5.93
N PHE A 206 8.75 22.12 7.12
CA PHE A 206 10.19 22.32 7.31
C PHE A 206 10.85 21.11 8.00
N GLU A 207 10.04 20.20 8.56
CA GLU A 207 10.48 18.86 8.96
C GLU A 207 9.46 17.81 8.47
N TYR A 208 9.90 16.88 7.63
CA TYR A 208 9.06 15.80 7.12
C TYR A 208 9.81 14.47 7.13
N VAL A 209 9.60 13.67 8.17
CA VAL A 209 10.18 12.35 8.32
C VAL A 209 9.21 11.29 7.77
N PRO A 210 9.62 10.51 6.75
CA PRO A 210 8.78 9.45 6.20
C PRO A 210 8.34 8.42 7.26
N LYS A 211 7.12 7.88 7.12
CA LYS A 211 6.58 6.86 8.03
C LYS A 211 7.25 5.49 7.89
N HIS A 212 7.85 5.22 6.74
CA HIS A 212 8.51 3.97 6.43
C HIS A 212 9.94 4.27 6.02
N THR A 213 10.86 3.51 6.58
CA THR A 213 12.27 3.55 6.21
C THR A 213 12.75 2.12 5.95
N VAL A 214 13.79 1.99 5.15
CA VAL A 214 14.44 0.69 4.90
C VAL A 214 15.38 0.41 6.07
N ASP A 215 15.27 -0.78 6.65
CA ASP A 215 16.18 -1.27 7.70
C ASP A 215 16.31 -2.80 7.61
N GLU A 216 17.25 -3.36 8.37
CA GLU A 216 17.49 -4.80 8.44
C GLU A 216 16.21 -5.58 8.80
N ARG A 217 15.98 -6.67 8.06
CA ARG A 217 14.82 -7.52 8.28
C ARG A 217 14.86 -8.16 9.66
N GLY A 218 13.90 -7.79 10.51
CA GLY A 218 13.77 -8.30 11.88
C GLY A 218 14.26 -7.34 12.95
N SER A 219 14.75 -6.15 12.58
CA SER A 219 15.00 -5.05 13.52
C SER A 219 13.72 -4.73 14.29
N LYS A 220 13.82 -4.75 15.62
CA LYS A 220 12.70 -4.41 16.52
C LYS A 220 12.56 -2.90 16.73
N THR A 221 13.66 -2.17 16.59
CA THR A 221 13.73 -0.72 16.80
C THR A 221 14.54 -0.11 15.68
N VAL A 222 13.94 0.82 14.94
CA VAL A 222 14.62 1.58 13.89
C VAL A 222 14.79 3.01 14.39
N TRP A 223 16.04 3.42 14.60
CA TRP A 223 16.34 4.76 15.09
C TRP A 223 16.34 5.75 13.93
N VAL A 224 15.54 6.81 14.03
CA VAL A 224 15.51 7.90 13.06
C VAL A 224 15.69 9.21 13.83
N LYS A 225 16.69 10.00 13.42
CA LYS A 225 16.92 11.32 14.01
C LYS A 225 15.78 12.26 13.57
N CYS A 226 15.02 12.78 14.54
CA CYS A 226 13.98 13.79 14.32
C CYS A 226 13.98 14.82 15.46
N GLY A 227 13.49 16.03 15.20
CA GLY A 227 13.35 17.14 16.15
C GLY A 227 12.24 16.94 17.19
N GLY A 228 11.84 15.70 17.46
CA GLY A 228 10.75 15.35 18.39
C GLY A 228 9.37 15.25 17.74
N LYS A 229 9.21 15.67 16.48
CA LYS A 229 8.01 15.42 15.67
C LYS A 229 8.40 14.94 14.28
N SER A 230 7.59 14.04 13.71
CA SER A 230 7.83 13.50 12.36
C SER A 230 7.28 14.39 11.25
N LYS A 231 6.47 15.40 11.57
CA LYS A 231 5.85 16.34 10.64
C LYS A 231 5.69 17.71 11.29
N GLU A 232 6.69 18.57 11.13
CA GLU A 232 6.58 19.98 11.50
C GLU A 232 6.32 20.84 10.26
N ARG A 233 5.32 21.73 10.41
CA ARG A 233 4.87 22.61 9.34
C ARG A 233 4.47 23.96 9.89
N LEU A 234 4.65 24.98 9.07
CA LEU A 234 3.92 26.24 9.16
C LEU A 234 2.73 26.20 8.22
N THR A 235 1.76 27.08 8.41
CA THR A 235 0.64 27.24 7.49
C THR A 235 0.88 28.49 6.66
N ALA A 236 0.84 28.36 5.33
CA ALA A 236 0.90 29.48 4.41
C ALA A 236 -0.47 29.69 3.77
N MET A 237 -0.90 30.94 3.68
CA MET A 237 -2.02 31.38 2.85
C MET A 237 -1.43 31.90 1.54
N LEU A 238 -1.87 31.32 0.43
CA LEU A 238 -1.44 31.69 -0.91
C LEU A 238 -2.62 32.29 -1.66
N MET A 239 -2.36 33.30 -2.48
CA MET A 239 -3.37 33.88 -3.35
C MET A 239 -2.81 34.12 -4.75
N ALA A 240 -3.65 33.83 -5.74
CA ALA A 240 -3.41 34.17 -7.12
C ALA A 240 -4.69 34.70 -7.76
N ASP A 241 -4.54 35.52 -8.79
CA ASP A 241 -5.66 36.02 -9.57
C ASP A 241 -5.82 35.29 -10.91
N SER A 242 -6.93 35.58 -11.60
CA SER A 242 -7.28 35.01 -12.90
C SER A 242 -6.33 35.41 -14.04
N THR A 243 -5.44 36.39 -13.83
CA THR A 243 -4.38 36.74 -14.78
C THR A 243 -3.11 35.91 -14.58
N GLY A 244 -3.07 35.11 -13.51
CA GLY A 244 -1.91 34.31 -13.12
C GLY A 244 -0.94 35.05 -12.19
N ARG A 245 -1.27 36.27 -11.75
CA ARG A 245 -0.45 37.00 -10.79
C ARG A 245 -0.52 36.30 -9.43
N LYS A 246 0.64 36.05 -8.85
CA LYS A 246 0.79 35.49 -7.50
C LYS A 246 1.07 36.63 -6.51
N TYR A 247 0.46 36.54 -5.34
CA TYR A 247 0.59 37.52 -4.27
C TYR A 247 1.47 36.97 -3.15
N ASP A 248 2.05 37.87 -2.36
CA ASP A 248 2.95 37.49 -1.28
C ASP A 248 2.22 36.62 -0.24
N PRO A 249 2.86 35.52 0.19
CA PRO A 249 2.24 34.57 1.10
C PRO A 249 2.12 35.16 2.50
N TRP A 250 1.05 34.79 3.19
CA TRP A 250 0.93 35.03 4.63
C TRP A 250 1.27 33.76 5.39
N VAL A 251 2.00 33.89 6.49
CA VAL A 251 2.38 32.75 7.33
C VAL A 251 1.62 32.78 8.65
N VAL A 252 1.08 31.63 9.05
CA VAL A 252 0.47 31.42 10.36
C VAL A 252 1.25 30.33 11.10
N LEU A 253 1.88 30.73 12.20
CA LEU A 253 2.59 29.83 13.10
C LEU A 253 1.66 29.32 14.20
N LYS A 254 1.93 28.11 14.68
CA LYS A 254 1.24 27.52 15.83
C LYS A 254 2.00 27.88 17.11
N MET A 255 1.43 28.74 17.95
CA MET A 255 1.98 29.00 19.29
C MET A 255 0.90 29.14 20.34
N ARG A 256 1.24 28.77 21.58
CA ARG A 256 0.35 28.95 22.73
C ARG A 256 0.18 30.44 23.01
N PRO A 257 -1.07 30.96 23.02
CA PRO A 257 -1.31 32.34 23.40
C PRO A 257 -0.97 32.59 24.88
N SER A 258 -0.83 33.86 25.26
CA SER A 258 -0.68 34.25 26.67
C SER A 258 -1.83 33.68 27.52
N ILE A 259 -1.52 33.24 28.74
CA ILE A 259 -2.52 32.78 29.71
C ILE A 259 -3.35 33.97 30.22
N VAL A 260 -2.72 35.13 30.40
CA VAL A 260 -3.37 36.37 30.82
C VAL A 260 -4.20 36.94 29.66
N ALA A 261 -5.52 37.06 29.88
CA ALA A 261 -6.49 37.46 28.85
C ALA A 261 -6.21 38.85 28.25
N VAL A 262 -5.96 39.85 29.10
CA VAL A 262 -5.65 41.22 28.68
C VAL A 262 -4.41 41.25 27.79
N THR A 263 -3.33 40.57 28.20
CA THR A 263 -2.11 40.44 27.40
C THR A 263 -2.34 39.67 26.10
N ARG A 264 -3.20 38.65 26.10
CA ARG A 264 -3.55 37.88 24.90
C ARG A 264 -4.26 38.77 23.88
N GLU A 265 -5.22 39.55 24.31
CA GLU A 265 -5.97 40.47 23.45
C GLU A 265 -5.06 41.56 22.90
N GLU A 266 -4.24 42.17 23.77
CA GLU A 266 -3.25 43.17 23.36
C GLU A 266 -2.25 42.60 22.33
N ASN A 267 -1.72 41.40 22.57
CA ASN A 267 -0.82 40.72 21.63
C ASN A 267 -1.52 40.41 20.30
N THR A 268 -2.78 39.98 20.34
CA THR A 268 -3.54 39.68 19.12
C THR A 268 -3.74 40.95 18.28
N ARG A 269 -4.15 42.03 18.94
CA ARG A 269 -4.46 43.31 18.30
C ARG A 269 -3.21 44.02 17.78
N LEU A 270 -2.16 44.10 18.58
CA LEU A 270 -0.99 44.96 18.29
C LEU A 270 0.20 44.18 17.70
N ARG A 271 0.26 42.87 17.93
CA ARG A 271 1.45 42.05 17.68
C ARG A 271 1.13 40.75 16.95
N ARG A 272 -0.02 40.67 16.26
CA ARG A 272 -0.44 39.51 15.45
C ARG A 272 -0.43 38.17 16.20
N GLY A 273 -0.63 38.23 17.52
CA GLY A 273 -0.63 37.10 18.45
C GLY A 273 0.74 36.80 19.09
N PHE A 274 1.81 37.47 18.68
CA PHE A 274 3.15 37.33 19.24
C PHE A 274 3.30 38.05 20.58
N SER A 275 4.21 37.56 21.42
CA SER A 275 4.54 38.24 22.67
C SER A 275 5.30 39.54 22.41
N ARG A 276 5.25 40.47 23.37
CA ARG A 276 6.02 41.73 23.35
C ARG A 276 7.51 41.51 23.06
N TRP A 277 8.09 40.44 23.61
CA TRP A 277 9.51 40.12 23.46
C TRP A 277 9.87 39.58 22.07
N MET A 278 8.98 38.82 21.45
CA MET A 278 9.24 38.21 20.14
C MET A 278 8.90 39.14 18.98
N TRP A 279 7.96 40.07 19.19
CA TRP A 279 7.46 40.97 18.17
C TRP A 279 8.56 41.72 17.39
N PRO A 280 9.61 42.31 18.03
CA PRO A 280 10.67 42.98 17.29
C PRO A 280 11.43 42.06 16.31
N THR A 281 11.64 40.80 16.68
CA THR A 281 12.27 39.81 15.80
C THR A 281 11.38 39.47 14.62
N ILE A 282 10.08 39.32 14.87
CA ILE A 282 9.09 39.02 13.82
C ILE A 282 8.95 40.17 12.85
N GLN A 283 8.88 41.42 13.34
CA GLN A 283 8.82 42.60 12.47
C GLN A 283 10.02 42.65 11.51
N LYS A 284 11.24 42.41 12.01
CA LYS A 284 12.43 42.34 11.16
C LYS A 284 12.32 41.24 10.09
N LEU A 285 11.67 40.12 10.39
CA LEU A 285 11.43 39.05 9.42
C LEU A 285 10.34 39.44 8.40
N GLU A 286 9.25 40.06 8.86
CA GLU A 286 8.18 40.57 7.97
C GLU A 286 8.75 41.59 6.98
N GLU A 287 9.57 42.53 7.45
CA GLU A 287 10.25 43.54 6.63
C GLU A 287 11.22 42.90 5.64
N LYS A 288 12.09 41.99 6.14
CA LYS A 288 13.10 41.33 5.30
C LYS A 288 12.50 40.51 4.16
N TYR A 289 11.39 39.82 4.43
CA TYR A 289 10.78 38.90 3.46
C TYR A 289 9.51 39.46 2.81
N SER A 290 9.07 40.67 3.18
CA SER A 290 7.79 41.27 2.75
C SER A 290 6.60 40.32 2.96
N MET A 291 6.63 39.56 4.06
CA MET A 291 5.66 38.50 4.34
C MET A 291 5.00 38.75 5.69
N PRO A 292 3.67 38.96 5.72
CA PRO A 292 2.93 39.02 6.96
C PRO A 292 2.96 37.70 7.74
N ILE A 293 3.34 37.76 9.01
CA ILE A 293 3.48 36.62 9.90
C ILE A 293 2.52 36.79 11.08
N TYR A 294 1.67 35.78 11.26
CA TYR A 294 0.69 35.67 12.33
C TYR A 294 0.94 34.44 13.18
N THR A 295 0.34 34.41 14.36
CA THR A 295 0.29 33.22 15.18
C THR A 295 -1.04 33.04 15.88
N ASN A 296 -1.43 31.79 16.10
CA ASN A 296 -2.49 31.43 17.03
C ASN A 296 -2.29 30.01 17.59
N ALA A 297 -3.17 29.62 18.53
CA ALA A 297 -3.12 28.31 19.19
C ALA A 297 -3.19 27.12 18.23
N LYS A 298 -3.87 27.28 17.08
CA LYS A 298 -4.10 26.22 16.10
C LYS A 298 -3.03 26.18 15.02
N GLY A 299 -2.38 27.31 14.72
CA GLY A 299 -1.55 27.50 13.53
C GLY A 299 -2.36 27.39 12.24
N TRP A 300 -3.60 27.88 12.25
CA TRP A 300 -4.55 27.76 11.14
C TRP A 300 -5.33 29.06 10.93
N TRP A 301 -5.97 29.24 9.77
CA TRP A 301 -6.85 30.40 9.60
C TRP A 301 -7.98 30.44 10.62
N ASN A 302 -8.46 31.65 10.87
CA ASN A 302 -9.73 31.91 11.53
C ASN A 302 -10.43 33.09 10.83
N SER A 303 -11.66 33.39 11.27
CA SER A 303 -12.47 34.50 10.75
C SER A 303 -11.73 35.85 10.79
N ASP A 304 -10.98 36.10 11.86
CA ASP A 304 -10.30 37.39 12.07
C ASP A 304 -9.16 37.58 11.06
N LEU A 305 -8.41 36.51 10.79
CA LEU A 305 -7.38 36.50 9.75
C LEU A 305 -7.99 36.68 8.36
N SER A 306 -9.18 36.12 8.07
CA SER A 306 -9.88 36.39 6.81
C SER A 306 -10.14 37.88 6.63
N LEU A 307 -10.65 38.55 7.66
CA LEU A 307 -10.90 40.00 7.61
C LEU A 307 -9.60 40.79 7.45
N ALA A 308 -8.54 40.45 8.18
CA ALA A 308 -7.25 41.10 8.06
C ALA A 308 -6.63 40.94 6.67
N PHE A 309 -6.73 39.75 6.09
CA PHE A 309 -6.25 39.44 4.75
C PHE A 309 -7.01 40.18 3.66
N LEU A 310 -8.35 40.16 3.73
CA LEU A 310 -9.19 40.92 2.79
C LEU A 310 -8.88 42.42 2.88
N LYS A 311 -8.67 42.94 4.10
CA LYS A 311 -8.25 44.32 4.30
C LYS A 311 -6.90 44.59 3.64
N HIS A 312 -5.91 43.75 3.88
CA HIS A 312 -4.57 43.97 3.32
C HIS A 312 -4.56 44.02 1.78
N PHE A 313 -5.27 43.11 1.11
CA PHE A 313 -5.23 43.02 -0.35
C PHE A 313 -6.24 43.91 -1.06
N PHE A 314 -7.40 44.17 -0.46
CA PHE A 314 -8.52 44.82 -1.16
C PHE A 314 -8.98 46.13 -0.49
N TRP A 315 -8.60 46.38 0.77
CA TRP A 315 -8.93 47.63 1.43
C TRP A 315 -7.89 48.69 1.10
N ARG A 316 -8.12 49.39 0.00
CA ARG A 316 -7.62 50.75 -0.16
C ARG A 316 -8.70 51.70 0.37
N ALA A 317 -8.30 52.60 1.26
CA ALA A 317 -9.05 53.84 1.45
C ALA A 317 -9.16 54.48 0.05
N ARG A 318 -10.39 54.66 -0.42
CA ARG A 318 -10.65 55.67 -1.45
C ARG A 318 -10.30 57.03 -0.89
#